data_AF-A0A524P5G0-F1
#
_entry.id   AF-A0A524P5G0-F1
#
_cell.length_a   1.000
_cell.length_b   1.000
_cell.length_c   1.000
_cell.angle_alpha   90.00
_cell.angle_beta   90.00
_cell.angle_gamma   90.00
#
_symmetry.space_group_name_H-M   'P 1'
#
loop_
_entity.id
_entity.type
_entity.pdbx_description
1 polymer ?
#
loop_
_entity_poly.entity_id
_entity_poly.type
_entity_poly.pdbx_seq_one_letter_code
_entity_poly.pdbx_strand_id
1 'polypeptide(L)'
;MLEPVELGDLSNDEGQQLLSSTKVSDVMNRHLNDIFQGCVLKEIKNTRMSRISIEMVISGKGEITGATTKPGSKTFQHCVNKKLIAINFPKFSAPRMGAEYTFSIE
;
A
#
# COMPACT_ATOMS: atom_id res chain seq x y z
N MET A 1 11.86 -20.90 -13.83
CA MET A 1 10.55 -20.63 -14.47
C MET A 1 9.96 -19.46 -13.71
N LEU A 2 9.96 -18.25 -14.29
CA LEU A 2 9.29 -17.10 -13.69
C LEU A 2 7.87 -17.12 -14.22
N GLU A 3 6.92 -17.40 -13.34
CA GLU A 3 5.49 -17.33 -13.67
C GLU A 3 5.17 -15.87 -14.02
N PRO A 4 4.50 -15.61 -15.16
CA PRO A 4 4.00 -14.28 -15.43
C PRO A 4 2.96 -13.96 -14.36
N VAL A 5 3.25 -12.97 -13.52
CA VAL A 5 2.21 -12.28 -12.75
C VAL A 5 1.19 -11.82 -13.78
N GLU A 6 -0.01 -12.42 -13.77
CA GLU A 6 -1.16 -11.93 -14.52
C GLU A 6 -1.39 -10.48 -14.10
N LEU A 7 -0.83 -9.56 -14.88
CA LEU A 7 -1.18 -8.15 -14.91
C LEU A 7 -2.60 -8.09 -15.46
N GLY A 8 -3.55 -8.38 -14.58
CA GLY A 8 -4.97 -8.29 -14.84
C GLY A 8 -5.32 -6.90 -15.35
N ASP A 9 -5.64 -6.88 -16.63
CA ASP A 9 -6.63 -6.05 -17.31
C ASP A 9 -6.48 -4.52 -17.16
N LEU A 10 -5.90 -3.92 -18.20
CA LEU A 10 -6.02 -2.51 -18.54
C LEU A 10 -7.45 -2.22 -19.03
N SER A 11 -8.43 -2.26 -18.12
CA SER A 11 -9.74 -1.69 -18.40
C SER A 11 -9.89 -0.35 -17.68
N ASN A 12 -10.14 0.68 -18.48
CA ASN A 12 -10.77 1.93 -18.03
C ASN A 12 -11.98 1.57 -17.16
N ASP A 13 -11.90 1.80 -15.85
CA ASP A 13 -12.96 1.31 -14.95
C ASP A 13 -13.49 2.42 -14.05
N GLU A 14 -14.27 3.29 -14.69
CA GLU A 14 -15.29 4.09 -14.00
C GLU A 14 -16.52 3.19 -13.74
N GLY A 15 -16.40 2.24 -12.81
CA GLY A 15 -17.50 1.30 -12.49
C GLY A 15 -17.16 0.19 -11.48
N GLN A 16 -15.88 0.00 -11.18
CA GLN A 16 -15.36 -1.15 -10.46
C GLN A 16 -15.90 -1.23 -9.03
N GLN A 17 -16.39 -2.41 -8.66
CA GLN A 17 -16.89 -2.65 -7.30
C GLN A 17 -15.76 -2.52 -6.27
N LEU A 18 -14.53 -2.89 -6.64
CA LEU A 18 -13.32 -2.80 -5.83
C LEU A 18 -12.15 -2.41 -6.74
N LEU A 19 -11.09 -1.85 -6.16
CA LEU A 19 -9.86 -1.59 -6.91
C LEU A 19 -9.09 -2.88 -7.16
N SER A 20 -8.61 -3.07 -8.37
CA SER A 20 -7.68 -4.16 -8.70
C SER A 20 -6.36 -4.02 -7.95
N SER A 21 -5.72 -5.15 -7.63
CA SER A 21 -4.41 -5.19 -6.95
C SER A 21 -3.33 -4.39 -7.70
N THR A 22 -3.38 -4.39 -9.04
CA THR A 22 -2.52 -3.57 -9.90
C THR A 22 -2.71 -2.08 -9.65
N LYS A 23 -3.97 -1.63 -9.52
CA LYS A 23 -4.29 -0.21 -9.29
C LYS A 23 -3.85 0.23 -7.90
N VAL A 24 -4.05 -0.63 -6.92
CA VAL A 24 -3.57 -0.42 -5.56
C VAL A 24 -2.05 -0.26 -5.55
N SER A 25 -1.35 -1.18 -6.22
CA SER A 25 0.10 -1.16 -6.33
C SER A 25 0.61 0.08 -7.07
N ASP A 26 -0.06 0.52 -8.13
CA ASP A 26 0.29 1.74 -8.87
C ASP A 26 0.22 2.99 -7.99
N VAL A 27 -0.86 3.15 -7.21
CA VAL A 27 -1.00 4.26 -6.27
C VAL A 27 0.09 4.18 -5.19
N MET A 28 0.28 3.01 -4.59
CA MET A 28 1.27 2.81 -3.54
C MET A 28 2.71 3.05 -4.03
N ASN A 29 3.05 2.57 -5.23
CA ASN A 29 4.38 2.74 -5.83
C ASN A 29 4.75 4.22 -6.02
N ARG A 30 3.78 5.08 -6.37
CA ARG A 30 4.01 6.54 -6.47
C ARG A 30 4.38 7.18 -5.14
N HIS A 31 3.87 6.62 -4.04
CA HIS A 31 4.15 7.10 -2.68
C HIS A 31 5.26 6.32 -1.97
N LEU A 32 5.73 5.21 -2.55
CA LEU A 32 6.71 4.33 -1.94
C LEU A 32 7.99 5.08 -1.59
N ASN A 33 8.48 5.96 -2.48
CA ASN A 33 9.72 6.70 -2.24
C ASN A 33 9.61 7.62 -1.01
N ASP A 34 8.48 8.28 -0.80
CA ASP A 34 8.25 9.14 0.37
C ASP A 34 8.14 8.32 1.67
N ILE A 35 7.46 7.18 1.64
CA ILE A 35 7.40 6.24 2.76
C ILE A 35 8.80 5.69 3.06
N PHE A 36 9.55 5.35 2.03
CA PHE A 36 10.88 4.77 2.14
C PHE A 36 11.85 5.76 2.80
N GLN A 37 11.95 6.97 2.26
CA GLN A 37 12.83 8.01 2.78
C GLN A 37 12.41 8.51 4.17
N GLY A 38 11.10 8.65 4.41
CA GLY A 38 10.57 9.21 5.65
C GLY A 38 10.57 8.25 6.83
N CYS A 39 10.30 6.97 6.57
CA CYS A 39 10.01 5.96 7.60
C CYS A 39 10.96 4.75 7.52
N VAL A 40 11.10 4.13 6.35
CA VAL A 40 11.84 2.86 6.20
C VAL A 40 13.33 3.06 6.50
N LEU A 41 13.96 4.10 5.95
CA LEU A 41 15.39 4.39 6.16
C LEU A 41 15.77 4.57 7.64
N LYS A 42 14.84 5.02 8.48
CA LYS A 42 15.07 5.19 9.93
C LYS A 42 14.93 3.86 10.68
N GLU A 43 14.01 3.02 10.24
CA GLU A 43 13.73 1.73 10.88
C GLU A 43 14.80 0.69 10.51
N ILE A 44 15.26 0.64 9.26
CA ILE A 44 16.27 -0.35 8.81
C ILE A 44 17.62 -0.21 9.53
N LYS A 45 17.90 0.95 10.13
CA LYS A 45 19.10 1.18 10.95
C LYS A 45 19.05 0.43 12.28
N ASN A 46 17.85 0.17 12.79
CA ASN A 46 17.63 -0.43 14.11
C ASN A 46 17.02 -1.84 14.01
N THR A 47 16.34 -2.14 12.90
CA THR A 47 15.59 -3.38 12.68
C THR A 47 15.96 -3.95 11.32
N ARG A 48 16.41 -5.21 11.27
CA ARG A 48 16.66 -5.89 10.00
C ARG A 48 15.33 -6.29 9.37
N MET A 49 14.98 -5.65 8.27
CA MET A 49 13.77 -5.95 7.50
C MET A 49 14.17 -6.11 6.04
N SER A 50 13.77 -7.23 5.42
CA SER A 50 14.02 -7.48 3.99
C SER A 50 12.75 -7.33 3.15
N ARG A 51 11.59 -7.42 3.80
CA ARG A 51 10.27 -7.35 3.16
C ARG A 51 9.32 -6.65 4.11
N ILE A 52 8.57 -5.69 3.61
CA ILE A 52 7.55 -4.94 4.34
C ILE A 52 6.20 -5.22 3.68
N SER A 53 5.23 -5.61 4.49
CA SER A 53 3.83 -5.77 4.12
C SER A 53 2.99 -4.71 4.81
N ILE A 54 2.14 -4.06 4.03
CA ILE A 54 1.20 -3.03 4.45
C ILE A 54 -0.20 -3.56 4.16
N GLU A 55 -0.93 -3.87 5.22
CA GLU A 55 -2.34 -4.22 5.19
C GLU A 55 -3.13 -2.93 5.38
N MET A 56 -4.09 -2.62 4.51
CA MET A 56 -4.84 -1.37 4.56
C MET A 56 -6.32 -1.57 4.26
N VAL A 57 -7.13 -0.67 4.83
CA VAL A 57 -8.59 -0.60 4.66
C VAL A 57 -8.93 0.71 4.00
N ILE A 58 -9.38 0.64 2.75
CA ILE A 58 -9.72 1.79 1.93
C ILE A 58 -11.25 1.92 1.90
N SER A 59 -11.78 3.12 2.12
CA SER A 59 -13.20 3.41 1.95
C SER A 59 -13.55 3.58 0.47
N GLY A 60 -14.82 3.44 0.08
CA GLY A 60 -15.28 3.68 -1.29
C GLY A 60 -14.99 5.09 -1.83
N LYS A 61 -14.69 6.04 -0.94
CA LYS A 61 -14.24 7.40 -1.28
C LYS A 61 -12.76 7.47 -1.69
N GLY A 62 -12.01 6.38 -1.52
CA GLY A 62 -10.58 6.31 -1.77
C GLY A 62 -9.71 6.62 -0.55
N GLU A 63 -10.30 6.94 0.60
CA GLU A 63 -9.57 7.30 1.81
C GLU A 63 -9.15 6.05 2.59
N ILE A 64 -7.90 6.00 3.08
CA ILE A 64 -7.44 4.94 3.97
C ILE A 64 -7.97 5.20 5.38
N THR A 65 -8.81 4.29 5.87
CA THR A 65 -9.44 4.34 7.21
C THR A 65 -8.67 3.53 8.27
N GLY A 66 -7.79 2.63 7.83
CA GLY A 66 -6.95 1.85 8.73
C GLY A 66 -5.78 1.23 7.97
N ALA A 67 -4.63 1.14 8.62
CA ALA A 67 -3.47 0.48 8.05
C ALA A 67 -2.64 -0.18 9.15
N THR A 68 -2.02 -1.31 8.81
CA THR A 68 -1.07 -2.03 9.65
C THR A 68 0.15 -2.36 8.80
N THR A 69 1.34 -2.13 9.34
CA THR A 69 2.60 -2.42 8.65
C THR A 69 3.41 -3.43 9.44
N LYS A 70 3.96 -4.44 8.77
CA LYS A 70 4.76 -5.49 9.37
C LYS A 70 5.91 -5.89 8.44
N PRO A 71 7.08 -6.29 8.95
CA PRO A 71 7.54 -6.18 10.34
C PRO A 71 7.97 -4.74 10.68
N GLY A 72 8.33 -4.48 11.94
CA GLY A 72 8.90 -3.20 12.39
C GLY A 72 8.31 -2.66 13.70
N SER A 73 8.97 -1.65 14.25
CA SER A 73 8.61 -1.00 15.51
C SER A 73 7.27 -0.27 15.46
N LYS A 74 6.65 -0.03 16.62
CA LYS A 74 5.42 0.79 16.71
C LYS A 74 5.64 2.21 16.16
N THR A 75 6.83 2.76 16.34
CA THR A 75 7.20 4.08 15.80
C THR A 75 7.22 4.07 14.28
N PHE A 76 7.78 3.02 13.67
CA PHE A 76 7.75 2.82 12.23
C PHE A 76 6.33 2.66 11.70
N GLN A 77 5.52 1.81 12.34
CA GLN A 77 4.10 1.62 11.98
C GLN A 77 3.34 2.94 12.02
N HIS A 78 3.56 3.78 13.05
CA HIS A 78 2.95 5.10 13.16
C HIS A 78 3.43 6.07 12.06
N CYS A 79 4.72 6.04 11.74
CA CYS A 79 5.28 6.85 10.66
C CYS A 79 4.64 6.50 9.30
N VAL A 80 4.57 5.20 8.99
CA VAL A 80 3.95 4.71 7.75
C VAL A 80 2.48 5.08 7.73
N ASN A 81 1.73 4.83 8.81
CA ASN A 81 0.31 5.17 8.91
C ASN A 81 0.05 6.66 8.63
N LYS A 82 0.87 7.57 9.17
CA LYS A 82 0.78 9.01 8.88
C LYS A 82 0.95 9.37 7.41
N LYS A 83 1.79 8.63 6.68
CA LYS A 83 1.98 8.82 5.24
C LYS A 83 0.81 8.22 4.46
N LEU A 84 0.36 7.04 4.86
CA LEU A 84 -0.75 6.32 4.24
C LEU A 84 -2.06 7.13 4.28
N ILE A 85 -2.43 7.72 5.42
CA ILE A 85 -3.67 8.52 5.52
C ILE A 85 -3.70 9.74 4.58
N ALA A 86 -2.55 10.18 4.06
CA ALA A 86 -2.47 11.27 3.08
C ALA A 86 -2.66 10.78 1.62
N ILE A 87 -2.62 9.47 1.39
CA ILE A 87 -2.80 8.86 0.07
C ILE A 87 -4.29 8.75 -0.22
N ASN A 88 -4.69 9.22 -1.40
CA ASN A 88 -6.05 9.08 -1.90
C ASN A 88 -6.06 8.08 -3.05
N PHE A 89 -6.81 7.00 -2.88
CA PHE A 89 -7.10 6.05 -3.94
C PHE A 89 -8.21 6.56 -4.86
N PRO A 90 -8.30 6.07 -6.10
CA PRO A 90 -9.50 6.24 -6.91
C PRO A 90 -10.73 5.71 -6.17
N LYS A 91 -11.88 6.36 -6.41
CA LYS A 91 -13.17 5.96 -5.84
C LYS A 91 -13.64 4.66 -6.47
N PHE A 92 -14.40 3.88 -5.70
CA PHE A 92 -15.00 2.61 -6.15
C PHE A 92 -16.36 2.40 -5.47
N SER A 93 -17.19 1.53 -6.04
CA SER A 93 -18.61 1.44 -5.67
C SER A 93 -18.86 0.75 -4.31
N ALA A 94 -17.97 -0.14 -3.86
CA ALA A 94 -18.11 -0.77 -2.54
C ALA A 94 -17.87 0.22 -1.38
N PRO A 95 -18.51 0.01 -0.21
CA PRO A 95 -18.36 0.90 0.94
C PRO A 95 -16.93 0.91 1.52
N ARG A 96 -16.25 -0.23 1.46
CA ARG A 96 -14.86 -0.40 1.90
C ARG A 96 -14.23 -1.63 1.25
N MET A 97 -12.90 -1.64 1.16
CA MET A 97 -12.10 -2.76 0.71
C MET A 97 -10.86 -2.95 1.58
N GLY A 98 -10.43 -4.20 1.74
CA GLY A 98 -9.10 -4.53 2.26
C GLY A 98 -8.12 -4.67 1.10
N ALA A 99 -6.90 -4.20 1.29
CA ALA A 99 -5.82 -4.38 0.34
C ALA A 99 -4.51 -4.67 1.05
N GLU A 100 -3.66 -5.47 0.42
CA GLU A 100 -2.29 -5.70 0.88
C GLU A 100 -1.32 -5.16 -0.18
N TYR A 101 -0.32 -4.42 0.28
CA TYR A 101 0.79 -3.99 -0.55
C TYR A 101 2.09 -4.41 0.11
N THR A 102 2.93 -5.08 -0.66
CA THR A 102 4.19 -5.63 -0.16
C THR A 102 5.34 -5.22 -1.05
N PHE A 103 6.46 -4.82 -0.45
CA PHE A 103 7.68 -4.45 -1.17
C PHE A 103 8.92 -4.98 -0.43
N SER A 104 9.97 -5.24 -1.20
CA SER A 104 11.25 -5.70 -0.70
C SER A 104 12.21 -4.54 -0.52
N ILE A 105 13.13 -4.68 0.42
CA ILE A 105 14.26 -3.77 0.64
C ILE A 105 15.50 -4.58 0.23
N GLU A 106 15.97 -4.36 -1.00
CA GLU A 106 17.20 -4.95 -1.54
C GLU A 106 18.40 -4.02 -1.37
#